data_AF-R0JCC7-F1
#
_entry.id   AF-R0JCC7-F1
#
_cell.length_a   1.000
_cell.length_b   1.000
_cell.length_c   1.000
_cell.angle_alpha   90.00
_cell.angle_beta   90.00
_cell.angle_gamma   90.00
#
_symmetry.space_group_name_H-M   'P 1'
#
loop_
_entity.id
_entity.type
_entity.pdbx_description
1 polymer ?
#
loop_
_entity_poly.entity_id
_entity_poly.type
_entity_poly.pdbx_seq_one_letter_code
_entity_poly.pdbx_strand_id
1 'polypeptide(L)'
;GCTVIRYTAPWRTVFFSESFGIRSLRTPARRLLELLFAHSIDHRPVLFHVFSNGGVMLYRYILEALHTQRPFQHLKVLGTIFDSAPGRRNLRGSLRALAAVLVSMNMLLRYFLIFAFATTVVVLRILLYPLTRFIHESHYDALLKAPSRWPELYLYSQADAVISAHDVKHMADARQQLGVPVRAVDFSDSAHVSHMRAYPTYYSNLCVTFLSDCVR
;
A
#
# COMPACT_ATOMS: atom_id res chain seq x y z
N GLY A 1 3.14 -12.12 23.09
CA GLY A 1 2.46 -10.82 22.87
C GLY A 1 3.05 -10.14 21.65
N CYS A 2 2.29 -9.28 20.97
CA CYS A 2 2.73 -8.56 19.77
C CYS A 2 2.98 -7.08 20.08
N THR A 3 4.05 -6.50 19.56
CA THR A 3 4.27 -5.05 19.56
C THR A 3 3.68 -4.49 18.27
N VAL A 4 2.80 -3.49 18.37
CA VAL A 4 2.15 -2.87 17.21
C VAL A 4 2.70 -1.47 16.99
N ILE A 5 3.27 -1.24 15.82
CA ILE A 5 3.64 0.10 15.34
C ILE A 5 2.65 0.47 14.25
N ARG A 6 1.97 1.61 14.41
CA ARG A 6 1.03 2.14 13.42
C ARG A 6 1.54 3.45 12.86
N TYR A 7 1.54 3.56 11.54
CA TYR A 7 1.87 4.79 10.84
C TYR A 7 0.89 5.05 9.71
N THR A 8 0.41 6.29 9.64
CA THR A 8 -0.44 6.78 8.56
C THR A 8 0.30 7.90 7.85
N ALA A 9 0.67 7.67 6.60
CA ALA A 9 1.37 8.67 5.81
C ALA A 9 0.49 9.93 5.62
N PRO A 10 1.06 11.15 5.74
CA PRO A 10 0.29 12.36 5.48
C PRO A 10 -0.28 12.36 4.06
N TRP A 11 -1.58 12.65 3.93
CA TRP A 11 -2.26 12.63 2.63
C TRP A 11 -1.61 13.57 1.61
N ARG A 12 -1.05 14.71 2.06
CA ARG A 12 -0.33 15.66 1.19
C ARG A 12 0.88 15.00 0.53
N THR A 13 1.60 14.18 1.28
CA THR A 13 2.75 13.42 0.81
C THR A 13 2.32 12.36 -0.21
N VAL A 14 1.28 11.60 0.13
CA VAL A 14 0.72 10.53 -0.73
C VAL A 14 0.16 11.07 -2.05
N PHE A 15 -0.65 12.13 -2.00
CA PHE A 15 -1.36 12.65 -3.18
C PHE A 15 -0.54 13.67 -3.97
N PHE A 16 0.23 14.54 -3.33
CA PHE A 16 0.98 15.56 -4.06
C PHE A 16 2.43 15.14 -4.27
N SER A 17 3.23 15.04 -3.21
CA SER A 17 4.68 14.84 -3.33
C SER A 17 5.04 13.64 -4.22
N GLU A 18 4.43 12.49 -3.96
CA GLU A 18 4.67 11.27 -4.72
C GLU A 18 4.12 11.33 -6.16
N SER A 19 3.03 12.08 -6.38
CA SER A 19 2.51 12.32 -7.74
C SER A 19 3.46 13.17 -8.58
N PHE A 20 4.17 14.11 -7.94
CA PHE A 20 5.23 14.92 -8.55
C PHE A 20 6.58 14.18 -8.65
N GLY A 21 6.65 12.90 -8.26
CA GLY A 21 7.88 12.10 -8.30
C GLY A 21 8.88 12.39 -7.17
N ILE A 22 8.47 13.21 -6.19
CA ILE A 22 9.24 13.47 -4.98
C ILE A 22 9.08 12.26 -4.05
N ARG A 23 10.18 11.51 -3.83
CA ARG A 23 10.24 10.28 -3.01
C ARG A 23 10.18 10.55 -1.50
N SER A 24 9.24 11.40 -1.11
CA SER A 24 9.04 11.92 0.23
C SER A 24 8.73 10.84 1.28
N LEU A 25 8.17 9.69 0.87
CA LEU A 25 7.90 8.56 1.77
C LEU A 25 9.13 7.70 2.09
N ARG A 26 10.26 7.88 1.39
CA ARG A 26 11.49 7.13 1.66
C ARG A 26 12.05 7.38 3.07
N THR A 27 12.04 8.63 3.52
CA THR A 27 12.54 8.98 4.86
C THR A 27 11.65 8.39 5.98
N PRO A 28 10.31 8.55 5.95
CA PRO A 28 9.43 7.85 6.88
C PRO A 28 9.59 6.33 6.87
N ALA A 29 9.70 5.69 5.69
CA ALA A 29 9.89 4.24 5.59
C ALA A 29 11.15 3.78 6.34
N ARG A 30 12.27 4.45 6.14
CA ARG A 30 13.51 4.17 6.87
C ARG A 30 13.35 4.38 8.37
N ARG A 31 12.77 5.50 8.80
CA ARG A 31 12.57 5.80 10.22
C ARG A 31 11.70 4.75 10.93
N LEU A 32 10.70 4.20 10.25
CA LEU A 32 9.89 3.12 10.83
C LEU A 32 10.70 1.85 11.07
N LEU A 33 11.62 1.51 10.18
CA LEU A 33 12.53 0.38 10.40
C LEU A 33 13.49 0.69 11.56
N GLU A 34 14.04 1.90 11.64
CA GLU A 34 14.93 2.34 12.72
C GLU A 34 14.29 2.26 14.10
N LEU A 35 12.97 2.48 14.22
CA LEU A 35 12.25 2.30 15.48
C LEU A 35 12.35 0.87 16.02
N LEU A 36 12.46 -0.14 15.15
CA LEU A 36 12.63 -1.53 15.59
C LEU A 36 13.96 -1.71 16.34
N PHE A 37 15.01 -1.04 15.90
CA PHE A 37 16.33 -1.08 16.51
C PHE A 37 16.40 -0.23 17.76
N ALA A 38 15.83 0.98 17.71
CA ALA A 38 15.79 1.91 18.83
C ALA A 38 15.08 1.31 20.06
N HIS A 39 14.10 0.44 19.82
CA HIS A 39 13.39 -0.29 20.88
C HIS A 39 13.90 -1.73 21.09
N SER A 40 15.00 -2.11 20.45
CA SER A 40 15.63 -3.44 20.55
C SER A 40 14.64 -4.60 20.31
N ILE A 41 13.77 -4.46 19.31
CA ILE A 41 12.79 -5.48 18.86
C ILE A 41 13.06 -5.97 17.45
N ASP A 42 14.18 -5.59 16.84
CA ASP A 42 14.63 -5.98 15.50
C ASP A 42 14.92 -7.48 15.36
N HIS A 43 15.20 -8.17 16.47
CA HIS A 43 15.32 -9.63 16.53
C HIS A 43 13.97 -10.37 16.44
N ARG A 44 12.84 -9.66 16.58
CA ARG A 44 11.51 -10.25 16.53
C ARG A 44 11.02 -10.31 15.08
N PRO A 45 10.27 -11.37 14.70
CA PRO A 45 9.68 -11.45 13.38
C PRO A 45 8.67 -10.31 13.15
N VAL A 46 8.67 -9.76 11.93
CA VAL A 46 7.85 -8.62 11.53
C VAL A 46 6.76 -9.07 10.57
N LEU A 47 5.52 -8.68 10.83
CA LEU A 47 4.39 -8.80 9.89
C LEU A 47 3.98 -7.40 9.45
N PHE A 48 3.82 -7.19 8.14
CA PHE A 48 3.30 -5.93 7.61
C PHE A 48 1.79 -6.02 7.38
N HIS A 49 1.05 -5.00 7.79
CA HIS A 49 -0.36 -4.83 7.44
C HIS A 49 -0.52 -3.48 6.73
N VAL A 50 -0.75 -3.53 5.43
CA VAL A 50 -0.64 -2.41 4.50
C VAL A 50 -2.04 -2.04 4.00
N PHE A 51 -2.49 -0.84 4.33
CA PHE A 51 -3.82 -0.34 3.97
C PHE A 51 -3.75 0.63 2.79
N SER A 52 -4.61 0.41 1.79
CA SER A 52 -4.78 1.28 0.63
C SER A 52 -3.48 1.52 -0.17
N ASN A 53 -3.59 2.30 -1.25
CA ASN A 53 -2.43 2.65 -2.07
C ASN A 53 -1.41 3.51 -1.31
N GLY A 54 -1.84 4.39 -0.42
CA GLY A 54 -0.91 5.19 0.40
C GLY A 54 0.02 4.32 1.25
N GLY A 55 -0.51 3.24 1.83
CA GLY A 55 0.29 2.24 2.53
C GLY A 55 1.25 1.50 1.60
N VAL A 56 0.79 1.09 0.42
CA VAL A 56 1.65 0.41 -0.58
C VAL A 56 2.82 1.28 -1.02
N MET A 57 2.60 2.59 -1.21
CA MET A 57 3.65 3.52 -1.60
C MET A 57 4.75 3.60 -0.54
N LEU A 58 4.38 3.64 0.74
CA LEU A 58 5.32 3.58 1.85
C LEU A 58 6.01 2.20 1.92
N TYR A 59 5.23 1.13 1.80
CA TYR A 59 5.71 -0.25 1.89
C TYR A 59 6.72 -0.58 0.78
N ARG A 60 6.57 -0.03 -0.43
CA ARG A 60 7.58 -0.14 -1.49
C ARG A 60 8.95 0.37 -1.00
N TYR A 61 9.00 1.50 -0.32
CA TYR A 61 10.25 2.05 0.20
C TYR A 61 10.79 1.25 1.39
N ILE A 62 9.90 0.64 2.19
CA ILE A 62 10.30 -0.33 3.21
C ILE A 62 10.98 -1.53 2.55
N LEU A 63 10.37 -2.11 1.52
CA LEU A 63 10.95 -3.21 0.74
C LEU A 63 12.31 -2.83 0.14
N GLU A 64 12.41 -1.64 -0.46
CA GLU A 64 13.67 -1.12 -0.99
C GLU A 64 14.74 -1.07 0.13
N ALA A 65 14.42 -0.52 1.29
CA ALA A 65 15.33 -0.41 2.42
C ALA A 65 15.76 -1.78 2.96
N LEU A 66 14.81 -2.72 3.11
CA LEU A 66 15.08 -4.10 3.55
C LEU A 66 16.10 -4.82 2.66
N HIS A 67 16.11 -4.56 1.35
CA HIS A 67 17.00 -5.24 0.41
C HIS A 67 18.31 -4.48 0.15
N THR A 68 18.30 -3.15 0.23
CA THR A 68 19.45 -2.31 -0.16
C THR A 68 20.30 -1.82 1.01
N GLN A 69 19.73 -1.76 2.22
CA GLN A 69 20.42 -1.20 3.39
C GLN A 69 20.79 -2.32 4.37
N ARG A 70 22.10 -2.53 4.55
CA ARG A 70 22.68 -3.55 5.43
C ARG A 70 22.02 -3.70 6.80
N PRO A 71 21.75 -2.63 7.58
CA PRO A 71 21.16 -2.80 8.90
C PRO A 71 19.74 -3.39 8.86
N PHE A 72 19.04 -3.36 7.74
CA PHE A 72 17.66 -3.88 7.67
C PHE A 72 17.56 -5.26 7.03
N GLN A 73 18.62 -5.73 6.37
CA GLN A 73 18.62 -7.02 5.64
C GLN A 73 18.43 -8.24 6.55
N HIS A 74 18.75 -8.11 7.84
CA HIS A 74 18.60 -9.20 8.81
C HIS A 74 17.21 -9.25 9.47
N LEU A 75 16.31 -8.32 9.16
CA LEU A 75 14.95 -8.33 9.70
C LEU A 75 14.18 -9.54 9.16
N LYS A 76 13.68 -10.39 10.06
CA LYS A 76 12.86 -11.56 9.69
C LYS A 76 11.44 -11.12 9.39
N VAL A 77 11.09 -10.98 8.11
CA VAL A 77 9.71 -10.70 7.68
C VAL A 77 8.91 -11.99 7.54
N LEU A 78 7.81 -12.12 8.28
CA LEU A 78 6.93 -13.29 8.26
C LEU A 78 5.94 -13.27 7.09
N GLY A 79 5.50 -12.09 6.69
CA GLY A 79 4.47 -11.95 5.68
C GLY A 79 3.89 -10.56 5.61
N THR A 80 3.05 -10.34 4.60
CA THR A 80 2.39 -9.05 4.37
C THR A 80 0.91 -9.25 4.09
N ILE A 81 0.06 -8.50 4.80
CA ILE A 81 -1.36 -8.37 4.52
C ILE A 81 -1.57 -7.05 3.77
N PHE A 82 -2.19 -7.11 2.61
CA PHE A 82 -2.66 -5.95 1.86
C PHE A 82 -4.18 -5.84 2.01
N ASP A 83 -4.65 -4.71 2.54
CA ASP A 83 -6.07 -4.39 2.68
C ASP A 83 -6.43 -3.29 1.68
N SER A 84 -7.33 -3.63 0.76
CA SER A 84 -7.83 -2.75 -0.30
C SER A 84 -6.69 -2.17 -1.15
N ALA A 85 -5.69 -2.98 -1.49
CA ALA A 85 -4.50 -2.58 -2.21
C ALA A 85 -3.79 -3.81 -2.81
N PRO A 86 -2.88 -3.65 -3.80
CA PRO A 86 -2.54 -2.43 -4.54
C PRO A 86 -3.46 -2.19 -5.76
N GLY A 87 -3.67 -0.92 -6.12
CA GLY A 87 -4.40 -0.52 -7.33
C GLY A 87 -3.53 0.22 -8.35
N ARG A 88 -3.81 0.03 -9.65
CA ARG A 88 -3.02 0.54 -10.77
C ARG A 88 -3.70 1.74 -11.42
N ARG A 89 -2.93 2.77 -11.79
CA ARG A 89 -3.38 3.94 -12.60
C ARG A 89 -4.76 4.47 -12.19
N ASN A 90 -5.00 4.51 -10.89
CA ASN A 90 -6.32 4.69 -10.33
C ASN A 90 -6.69 6.17 -10.20
N LEU A 91 -6.90 6.87 -11.32
CA LEU A 91 -7.26 8.29 -11.29
C LEU A 91 -8.60 8.50 -10.60
N ARG A 92 -9.64 7.74 -10.98
CA ARG A 92 -10.99 7.87 -10.41
C ARG A 92 -11.01 7.60 -8.91
N GLY A 93 -10.36 6.52 -8.46
CA GLY A 93 -10.26 6.23 -7.04
C GLY A 93 -9.37 7.22 -6.30
N SER A 94 -8.29 7.73 -6.90
CA SER A 94 -7.48 8.79 -6.29
C SER A 94 -8.28 10.08 -6.10
N LEU A 95 -9.13 10.46 -7.07
CA LEU A 95 -10.05 11.59 -6.95
C LEU A 95 -11.10 11.36 -5.85
N ARG A 96 -11.68 10.15 -5.78
CA ARG A 96 -12.64 9.79 -4.72
C ARG A 96 -11.99 9.80 -3.34
N ALA A 97 -10.80 9.23 -3.19
CA ALA A 97 -10.06 9.21 -1.96
C ALA A 97 -9.66 10.62 -1.51
N LEU A 98 -9.18 11.46 -2.45
CA LEU A 98 -8.90 12.86 -2.17
C LEU A 98 -10.18 13.61 -1.76
N ALA A 99 -11.29 13.40 -2.48
CA ALA A 99 -12.56 14.03 -2.14
C ALA A 99 -13.08 13.63 -0.75
N ALA A 100 -12.83 12.40 -0.30
CA ALA A 100 -13.15 11.94 1.05
C ALA A 100 -12.25 12.58 2.11
N VAL A 101 -10.95 12.72 1.83
CA VAL A 101 -9.98 13.40 2.73
C VAL A 101 -10.31 14.88 2.89
N LEU A 102 -10.73 15.55 1.82
CA LEU A 102 -11.02 16.99 1.81
C LEU A 102 -12.46 17.31 2.23
N VAL A 103 -13.23 16.34 2.76
CA VAL A 103 -14.65 16.51 3.09
C VAL A 103 -14.90 17.62 4.11
N SER A 104 -13.96 17.84 5.02
CA SER A 104 -14.04 18.87 6.07
C SER A 104 -13.57 20.26 5.63
N MET A 105 -13.20 20.45 4.37
CA MET A 105 -12.69 21.72 3.84
C MET A 105 -13.78 22.54 3.16
N ASN A 106 -13.55 23.86 3.07
CA ASN A 106 -14.42 24.78 2.34
C ASN A 106 -14.63 24.32 0.88
N MET A 107 -15.87 24.45 0.40
CA MET A 107 -16.29 23.92 -0.91
C MET A 107 -15.40 24.42 -2.06
N LEU A 108 -15.10 25.73 -2.11
CA LEU A 108 -14.24 26.31 -3.15
C LEU A 108 -12.83 25.73 -3.13
N LEU A 109 -12.22 25.64 -1.94
CA LEU A 109 -10.86 25.10 -1.78
C LEU A 109 -10.81 23.60 -2.10
N ARG A 110 -11.85 22.84 -1.71
CA ARG A 110 -12.00 21.43 -2.05
C ARG A 110 -12.02 21.23 -3.57
N TYR A 111 -12.87 21.95 -4.29
CA TYR A 111 -12.94 21.84 -5.75
C TYR A 111 -11.64 22.30 -6.42
N PHE A 112 -11.03 23.40 -5.95
CA PHE A 112 -9.74 23.85 -6.45
C PHE A 112 -8.65 22.78 -6.30
N LEU A 113 -8.52 22.16 -5.12
CA LEU A 113 -7.52 21.12 -4.86
C LEU A 113 -7.78 19.85 -5.68
N ILE A 114 -9.04 19.43 -5.82
CA ILE A 114 -9.41 18.28 -6.65
C ILE A 114 -9.09 18.57 -8.13
N PHE A 115 -9.43 19.76 -8.62
CA PHE A 115 -9.14 20.17 -10.00
C PHE A 115 -7.63 20.25 -10.25
N ALA A 116 -6.88 20.89 -9.35
CA ALA A 116 -5.42 20.98 -9.44
C ALA A 116 -4.77 19.59 -9.44
N PHE A 117 -5.24 18.68 -8.58
CA PHE A 117 -4.78 17.29 -8.56
C PHE A 117 -5.14 16.54 -9.84
N ALA A 118 -6.39 16.65 -10.33
CA ALA A 118 -6.82 16.02 -11.57
C ALA A 118 -5.98 16.47 -12.77
N THR A 119 -5.81 17.78 -12.94
CA THR A 119 -4.98 18.39 -13.99
C THR A 119 -3.54 17.90 -13.89
N THR A 120 -2.97 17.87 -12.69
CA THR A 120 -1.62 17.36 -12.45
C THR A 120 -1.48 15.90 -12.86
N VAL A 121 -2.42 15.03 -12.46
CA VAL A 121 -2.37 13.60 -12.81
C VAL A 121 -2.51 13.42 -14.32
N VAL A 122 -3.40 14.15 -14.99
CA VAL A 122 -3.56 14.07 -16.45
C VAL A 122 -2.28 14.52 -17.17
N VAL A 123 -1.74 15.68 -16.82
CA VAL A 123 -0.52 16.20 -17.47
C VAL A 123 0.68 15.29 -17.21
N LEU A 124 0.96 14.94 -15.94
CA LEU A 124 2.16 14.18 -15.60
C LEU A 124 2.05 12.68 -15.94
N ARG A 125 0.88 12.06 -15.76
CA ARG A 125 0.71 10.60 -15.88
C ARG A 125 0.02 10.13 -17.14
N ILE A 126 -0.56 11.02 -17.95
CA ILE A 126 -1.16 10.66 -19.25
C ILE A 126 -0.36 11.31 -20.38
N LEU A 127 -0.21 12.64 -20.35
CA LEU A 127 0.46 13.37 -21.44
C LEU A 127 1.98 13.15 -21.44
N LEU A 128 2.63 13.24 -20.27
CA LEU A 128 4.08 13.09 -20.13
C LEU A 128 4.53 11.65 -19.83
N TYR A 129 3.60 10.72 -19.58
CA TYR A 129 3.93 9.34 -19.24
C TYR A 129 4.67 8.54 -20.34
N PRO A 130 4.38 8.70 -21.65
CA PRO A 130 5.15 8.03 -22.70
C PRO A 130 6.64 8.43 -22.67
N LEU A 131 6.92 9.68 -22.26
CA LEU A 131 8.27 10.23 -22.18
C LEU A 131 8.97 9.93 -20.84
N THR A 132 8.21 9.86 -19.74
CA THR A 132 8.73 9.67 -18.37
C THR A 132 8.66 8.22 -17.86
N ARG A 133 8.05 7.29 -18.61
CA ARG A 133 7.98 5.86 -18.29
C ARG A 133 9.35 5.23 -18.03
N PHE A 134 10.39 5.69 -18.72
CA PHE A 134 11.75 5.22 -18.53
C PHE A 134 12.44 5.82 -17.29
N ILE A 135 11.83 6.83 -16.66
CA ILE A 135 12.41 7.62 -15.56
C ILE A 135 11.71 7.33 -14.21
N HIS A 136 10.43 6.90 -14.22
CA HIS A 136 9.68 6.68 -12.98
C HIS A 136 8.78 5.44 -13.00
N GLU A 137 9.30 4.31 -12.49
CA GLU A 137 8.51 3.10 -12.27
C GLU A 137 7.42 3.35 -11.20
N SER A 138 6.18 3.01 -11.53
CA SER A 138 5.05 3.19 -10.61
C SER A 138 5.18 2.27 -9.39
N HIS A 139 4.58 2.68 -8.28
CA HIS A 139 4.58 1.88 -7.06
C HIS A 139 3.97 0.48 -7.25
N TYR A 140 2.95 0.40 -8.11
CA TYR A 140 2.32 -0.87 -8.51
C TYR A 140 3.28 -1.74 -9.33
N ASP A 141 3.90 -1.18 -10.38
CA ASP A 141 4.79 -1.96 -11.26
C ASP A 141 6.07 -2.41 -10.52
N ALA A 142 6.57 -1.60 -9.58
CA ALA A 142 7.69 -1.98 -8.73
C ALA A 142 7.34 -3.13 -7.78
N LEU A 143 6.12 -3.16 -7.24
CA LEU A 143 5.67 -4.22 -6.34
C LEU A 143 5.48 -5.55 -7.07
N LEU A 144 5.01 -5.54 -8.34
CA LEU A 144 4.95 -6.76 -9.17
C LEU A 144 6.30 -7.48 -9.21
N LYS A 145 7.39 -6.71 -9.31
CA LYS A 145 8.76 -7.22 -9.41
C LYS A 145 9.49 -7.29 -8.07
N ALA A 146 8.79 -7.11 -6.95
CA ALA A 146 9.43 -7.02 -5.65
C ALA A 146 10.26 -8.28 -5.36
N PRO A 147 11.49 -8.12 -4.82
CA PRO A 147 12.36 -9.25 -4.48
C PRO A 147 11.86 -10.08 -3.29
N SER A 148 10.88 -9.58 -2.52
CA SER A 148 10.27 -10.32 -1.41
C SER A 148 9.67 -11.66 -1.86
N ARG A 149 9.82 -12.70 -1.03
CA ARG A 149 9.27 -14.04 -1.26
C ARG A 149 8.53 -14.62 -0.05
N TRP A 150 8.25 -13.79 0.96
CA TRP A 150 7.44 -14.19 2.10
C TRP A 150 5.94 -14.24 1.74
N PRO A 151 5.12 -14.99 2.49
CA PRO A 151 3.68 -15.07 2.26
C PRO A 151 2.98 -13.70 2.17
N GLU A 152 1.99 -13.61 1.28
CA GLU A 152 1.20 -12.41 1.02
C GLU A 152 -0.31 -12.73 1.10
N LEU A 153 -1.07 -11.93 1.85
CA LEU A 153 -2.53 -12.01 1.95
C LEU A 153 -3.16 -10.75 1.37
N TYR A 154 -4.00 -10.89 0.34
CA TYR A 154 -4.75 -9.79 -0.27
C TYR A 154 -6.20 -9.83 0.17
N LEU A 155 -6.67 -8.75 0.77
CA LEU A 155 -8.06 -8.53 1.17
C LEU A 155 -8.62 -7.42 0.29
N TYR A 156 -9.67 -7.71 -0.49
CA TYR A 156 -10.26 -6.77 -1.44
C TYR A 156 -11.76 -7.00 -1.60
N SER A 157 -12.44 -6.15 -2.36
CA SER A 157 -13.88 -6.24 -2.59
C SER A 157 -14.25 -5.74 -3.98
N GLN A 158 -15.22 -6.38 -4.64
CA GLN A 158 -15.79 -5.86 -5.90
C GLN A 158 -16.48 -4.50 -5.73
N ALA A 159 -17.02 -4.22 -4.54
CA ALA A 159 -17.65 -2.95 -4.21
C ALA A 159 -16.67 -1.84 -3.81
N ASP A 160 -15.36 -2.09 -3.83
CA ASP A 160 -14.37 -1.06 -3.57
C ASP A 160 -14.36 -0.02 -4.71
N ALA A 161 -15.00 1.11 -4.45
CA ALA A 161 -15.10 2.23 -5.38
C ALA A 161 -13.79 3.02 -5.54
N VAL A 162 -12.77 2.72 -4.74
CA VAL A 162 -11.45 3.34 -4.81
C VAL A 162 -10.50 2.40 -5.54
N ILE A 163 -10.28 1.18 -5.08
CA ILE A 163 -9.30 0.25 -5.67
C ILE A 163 -10.01 -0.88 -6.40
N SER A 164 -9.68 -1.07 -7.68
CA SER A 164 -10.28 -2.12 -8.49
C SER A 164 -9.87 -3.51 -7.98
N ALA A 165 -10.85 -4.37 -7.72
CA ALA A 165 -10.62 -5.79 -7.41
C ALA A 165 -9.77 -6.50 -8.47
N HIS A 166 -9.94 -6.12 -9.74
CA HIS A 166 -9.13 -6.65 -10.85
C HIS A 166 -7.63 -6.35 -10.66
N ASP A 167 -7.27 -5.15 -10.21
CA ASP A 167 -5.86 -4.78 -10.02
C ASP A 167 -5.23 -5.56 -8.87
N VAL A 168 -5.99 -5.80 -7.79
CA VAL A 168 -5.53 -6.60 -6.66
C VAL A 168 -5.35 -8.06 -7.07
N LYS A 169 -6.33 -8.63 -7.80
CA LYS A 169 -6.23 -9.99 -8.32
C LYS A 169 -5.05 -10.17 -9.27
N HIS A 170 -4.87 -9.24 -10.22
CA HIS A 170 -3.71 -9.26 -11.11
C HIS A 170 -2.37 -9.21 -10.35
N MET A 171 -2.29 -8.42 -9.28
CA MET A 171 -1.10 -8.42 -8.41
C MET A 171 -0.92 -9.80 -7.75
N ALA A 172 -1.95 -10.32 -7.10
CA ALA A 172 -1.91 -11.61 -6.42
C ALA A 172 -1.45 -12.74 -7.36
N ASP A 173 -2.04 -12.82 -8.55
CA ASP A 173 -1.71 -13.83 -9.57
C ASP A 173 -0.25 -13.68 -10.04
N ALA A 174 0.20 -12.46 -10.32
CA ALA A 174 1.58 -12.21 -10.76
C ALA A 174 2.61 -12.56 -9.67
N ARG A 175 2.30 -12.28 -8.40
CA ARG A 175 3.16 -12.63 -7.26
C ARG A 175 3.19 -14.14 -7.05
N GLN A 176 2.06 -14.82 -7.18
CA GLN A 176 1.98 -16.27 -7.12
C GLN A 176 2.82 -16.95 -8.21
N GLN A 177 2.80 -16.41 -9.44
CA GLN A 177 3.63 -16.89 -10.55
C GLN A 177 5.14 -16.75 -10.27
N LEU A 178 5.55 -15.83 -9.39
CA LEU A 178 6.93 -15.68 -8.92
C LEU A 178 7.28 -16.60 -7.74
N GLY A 179 6.41 -17.56 -7.40
CA GLY A 179 6.59 -18.52 -6.31
C GLY A 179 6.31 -17.96 -4.93
N VAL A 180 5.66 -16.79 -4.83
CA VAL A 180 5.24 -16.22 -3.54
C VAL A 180 4.01 -17.00 -3.05
N PRO A 181 3.97 -17.46 -1.78
CA PRO A 181 2.75 -18.00 -1.21
C PRO A 181 1.69 -16.90 -1.10
N VAL A 182 0.66 -16.96 -1.93
CA VAL A 182 -0.36 -15.92 -2.01
C VAL A 182 -1.72 -16.48 -1.62
N ARG A 183 -2.45 -15.71 -0.81
CA ARG A 183 -3.88 -15.91 -0.56
C ARG A 183 -4.61 -14.62 -0.88
N ALA A 184 -5.71 -14.71 -1.62
CA ALA A 184 -6.51 -13.55 -2.02
C ALA A 184 -7.97 -13.80 -1.64
N VAL A 185 -8.60 -12.84 -0.96
CA VAL A 185 -9.97 -12.93 -0.44
C VAL A 185 -10.79 -11.75 -0.91
N ASP A 186 -11.88 -12.05 -1.62
CA ASP A 186 -12.86 -11.08 -2.08
C ASP A 186 -14.04 -11.01 -1.09
N PHE A 187 -14.26 -9.83 -0.51
CA PHE A 187 -15.37 -9.54 0.37
C PHE A 187 -16.65 -9.13 -0.36
N SER A 188 -16.64 -9.09 -1.71
CA SER A 188 -17.76 -8.82 -2.60
C SER A 188 -18.42 -7.43 -2.48
N ASP A 189 -18.90 -7.02 -1.30
CA ASP A 189 -19.79 -5.86 -1.12
C ASP A 189 -19.25 -4.76 -0.18
N SER A 190 -18.16 -5.04 0.55
CA SER A 190 -17.63 -4.08 1.52
C SER A 190 -16.88 -2.94 0.84
N ALA A 191 -17.00 -1.74 1.41
CA ALA A 191 -16.34 -0.55 0.91
C ALA A 191 -14.81 -0.56 1.16
N HIS A 192 -14.11 0.35 0.47
CA HIS A 192 -12.67 0.57 0.61
C HIS A 192 -12.22 0.64 2.09
N VAL A 193 -11.24 -0.19 2.48
CA VAL A 193 -10.63 -0.25 3.82
C VAL A 193 -11.67 -0.47 4.93
N SER A 194 -12.82 -1.03 4.59
CA SER A 194 -13.94 -1.23 5.52
C SER A 194 -14.30 -2.70 5.71
N HIS A 195 -13.47 -3.63 5.22
CA HIS A 195 -13.67 -5.08 5.35
C HIS A 195 -13.81 -5.52 6.82
N MET A 196 -12.90 -5.05 7.70
CA MET A 196 -12.98 -5.30 9.15
C MET A 196 -14.25 -4.73 9.80
N ARG A 197 -14.74 -3.58 9.31
CA ARG A 197 -15.96 -2.95 9.84
C ARG A 197 -17.22 -3.70 9.42
N ALA A 198 -17.26 -4.17 8.17
CA ALA A 198 -18.39 -4.92 7.63
C ALA A 198 -18.41 -6.37 8.14
N TYR A 199 -17.24 -7.00 8.28
CA TYR A 199 -17.08 -8.42 8.58
C TYR A 199 -16.03 -8.67 9.67
N PRO A 200 -16.23 -8.18 10.91
CA PRO A 200 -15.19 -8.16 11.94
C PRO A 200 -14.66 -9.54 12.32
N THR A 201 -15.56 -10.51 12.53
CA THR A 201 -15.18 -11.88 12.89
C THR A 201 -14.45 -12.58 11.75
N TYR A 202 -14.99 -12.50 10.54
CA TYR A 202 -14.38 -13.14 9.37
C TYR A 202 -13.01 -12.54 9.07
N TYR A 203 -12.92 -11.20 8.99
CA TYR A 203 -11.66 -10.49 8.78
C TYR A 203 -10.59 -10.86 9.83
N SER A 204 -10.96 -10.82 11.12
CA SER A 204 -10.03 -11.15 12.21
C SER A 204 -9.55 -12.59 12.12
N ASN A 205 -10.43 -13.53 11.81
CA ASN A 205 -10.07 -14.93 11.62
C ASN A 205 -9.11 -15.11 10.43
N LEU A 206 -9.31 -14.40 9.31
CA LEU A 206 -8.39 -14.45 8.17
C LEU A 206 -7.00 -13.96 8.58
N CYS A 207 -6.90 -12.83 9.28
CA CYS A 207 -5.62 -12.26 9.73
C CYS A 207 -4.90 -13.15 10.75
N VAL A 208 -5.63 -13.69 11.74
CA VAL A 208 -5.05 -14.58 12.78
C VAL A 208 -4.60 -15.90 12.18
N THR A 209 -5.38 -16.46 11.24
CA THR A 209 -5.00 -17.68 10.53
C THR A 209 -3.74 -17.45 9.71
N PHE A 210 -3.69 -16.38 8.92
CA PHE A 210 -2.52 -16.03 8.13
C PHE A 210 -1.27 -15.83 8.99
N LEU A 211 -1.38 -15.09 10.11
CA LEU A 211 -0.26 -14.94 11.03
C LEU A 211 0.21 -16.29 11.60
N SER A 212 -0.73 -17.18 11.93
CA SER A 212 -0.41 -18.51 12.46
C SER A 212 0.28 -19.39 11.42
N ASP A 213 -0.15 -19.30 10.16
CA ASP A 213 0.46 -20.02 9.04
C ASP A 213 1.88 -19.51 8.73
N CYS A 214 2.14 -18.20 8.88
CA CYS A 214 3.48 -17.62 8.67
C CYS A 214 4.50 -17.94 9.77
N VAL A 215 4.06 -18.28 10.98
CA VAL A 215 4.95 -18.55 12.12
C VAL A 215 5.42 -20.02 12.16
N ARG A 216 4.68 -20.92 11.51
CA ARG A 216 5.04 -22.34 11.37
C ARG A 216 6.29 -22.52 10.52
#